data_AF-A0A7K8GJ14-F1
#
_entry.id   AF-A0A7K8GJ14-F1
#
_cell.length_a   1.000
_cell.length_b   1.000
_cell.length_c   1.000
_cell.angle_alpha   90.00
_cell.angle_beta   90.00
_cell.angle_gamma   90.00
#
_symmetry.space_group_name_H-M   'P 1'
#
loop_
_entity.id
_entity.type
_entity.pdbx_description
1 polymer ?
#
loop_
_entity_poly.entity_id
_entity_poly.type
_entity_poly.pdbx_seq_one_letter_code
_entity_poly.pdbx_strand_id
1 'polypeptide(L)' 'MAASSRAQVLRLYRALLRESQRFSGYNYRTYAIRRIRDAFRENKNIKDSEKIEELLNKAKANLEVIQRQV' A
#
# COMPACT_ATOMS: atom_id res chain seq x y z
N MET A 1 -5.98 20.42 -3.95
CA MET A 1 -5.49 19.03 -3.95
C MET A 1 -6.48 18.16 -4.72
N ALA A 2 -6.02 17.44 -5.74
CA ALA A 2 -6.90 16.58 -6.53
C ALA A 2 -7.30 15.37 -5.70
N ALA A 3 -8.61 15.15 -5.53
CA ALA A 3 -9.15 13.98 -4.83
C ALA A 3 -8.51 12.71 -5.40
N SER A 4 -7.81 11.96 -4.56
CA SER A 4 -7.15 10.74 -4.99
C SER A 4 -8.19 9.75 -5.52
N SER A 5 -8.08 9.37 -6.78
CA SER A 5 -9.12 8.57 -7.42
C SER A 5 -9.06 7.12 -6.91
N ARG A 6 -10.22 6.47 -6.81
CA ARG A 6 -10.32 5.04 -6.48
C ARG A 6 -9.37 4.18 -7.34
N ALA A 7 -9.15 4.57 -8.60
CA ALA A 7 -8.22 3.90 -9.50
C ALA A 7 -6.76 3.99 -9.03
N GLN A 8 -6.32 5.15 -8.53
CA GLN A 8 -4.97 5.33 -7.98
C GLN A 8 -4.74 4.46 -6.74
N VAL A 9 -5.73 4.42 -5.83
CA VAL A 9 -5.69 3.56 -4.63
C VAL A 9 -5.50 2.09 -5.02
N LEU A 10 -6.32 1.60 -5.95
CA LEU A 10 -6.27 0.20 -6.39
C LEU A 10 -4.99 -0.13 -7.19
N ARG A 11 -4.45 0.84 -7.93
CA ARG A 11 -3.18 0.67 -8.65
C ARG A 11 -2.03 0.52 -7.65
N LEU A 12 -1.98 1.38 -6.64
CA LEU A 12 -0.95 1.34 -5.59
C LEU A 12 -1.04 0.07 -4.75
N TYR A 13 -2.25 -0.34 -4.36
CA TYR A 13 -2.48 -1.61 -3.67
C TYR A 13 -1.90 -2.81 -4.43
N ARG A 14 -2.18 -2.91 -5.75
CA ARG A 14 -1.64 -3.99 -6.58
C ARG A 14 -0.12 -3.92 -6.71
N ALA A 15 0.45 -2.73 -6.83
CA ALA A 15 1.91 -2.54 -6.88
C ALA A 15 2.58 -3.04 -5.60
N LEU A 16 2.09 -2.61 -4.43
CA LEU A 16 2.58 -3.04 -3.12
C LEU A 16 2.53 -4.56 -2.96
N LEU A 17 1.43 -5.21 -3.34
CA LEU A 17 1.31 -6.67 -3.28
C LEU A 17 2.30 -7.37 -4.22
N ARG A 18 2.47 -6.86 -5.46
CA ARG A 18 3.41 -7.45 -6.43
C ARG A 18 4.86 -7.35 -5.97
N GLU A 19 5.28 -6.18 -5.51
CA GLU A 19 6.66 -6.02 -5.01
C GLU A 19 6.88 -6.86 -3.75
N SER A 20 5.89 -6.95 -2.86
CA SER A 20 6.01 -7.78 -1.65
C SER A 20 6.17 -9.27 -1.95
N GLN A 21 5.69 -9.78 -3.09
CA GLN A 21 5.91 -11.17 -3.49
C GLN A 21 7.37 -11.48 -3.83
N ARG A 22 8.18 -10.45 -4.14
CA ARG A 22 9.58 -10.60 -4.55
C ARG A 22 10.54 -10.80 -3.37
N PHE A 23 10.10 -10.56 -2.13
CA PHE A 23 10.91 -10.88 -0.95
C PHE A 23 11.31 -12.35 -0.96
N SER A 24 12.62 -12.64 -0.90
CA SER A 24 13.16 -14.00 -0.84
C SER A 24 12.73 -14.71 0.45
N GLY A 25 12.83 -14.02 1.59
CA GLY A 25 12.42 -14.51 2.91
C GLY A 25 10.90 -14.70 3.02
N TYR A 26 10.47 -15.92 3.32
CA TYR A 26 9.05 -16.27 3.50
C TYR A 26 8.36 -15.39 4.55
N ASN A 27 9.01 -15.17 5.69
CA ASN A 27 8.45 -14.37 6.78
C ASN A 27 8.22 -12.91 6.36
N TYR A 28 9.19 -12.31 5.66
CA TYR A 28 9.07 -10.93 5.15
C TYR A 28 7.98 -10.82 4.08
N ARG A 29 7.96 -11.76 3.12
CA ARG A 29 6.94 -11.83 2.06
C ARG A 29 5.53 -11.91 2.64
N THR A 30 5.30 -12.90 3.50
CA THR A 30 3.98 -13.13 4.09
C THR A 30 3.55 -12.00 5.02
N TYR A 31 4.49 -11.47 5.83
CA TYR A 31 4.22 -10.32 6.69
C TYR A 31 3.83 -9.08 5.89
N ALA A 32 4.61 -8.72 4.85
CA ALA A 32 4.35 -7.55 4.02
C ALA A 32 2.98 -7.66 3.34
N ILE A 33 2.68 -8.81 2.71
CA ILE A 33 1.39 -9.06 2.06
C ILE A 33 0.22 -8.93 3.04
N ARG A 34 0.34 -9.54 4.23
CA ARG A 34 -0.68 -9.45 5.27
C ARG A 34 -0.88 -8.00 5.72
N ARG A 35 0.20 -7.30 6.06
CA ARG A 35 0.14 -5.93 6.56
C ARG A 35 -0.48 -4.97 5.53
N ILE A 36 -0.17 -5.14 4.25
CA ILE A 36 -0.76 -4.35 3.17
C ILE A 36 -2.27 -4.63 3.06
N ARG A 37 -2.69 -5.90 3.09
CA ARG A 37 -4.12 -6.26 3.03
C ARG A 37 -4.89 -5.68 4.20
N ASP A 38 -4.37 -5.83 5.41
CA ASP A 38 -5.02 -5.37 6.62
C ASP A 38 -5.13 -3.84 6.61
N ALA A 39 -4.05 -3.13 6.31
CA ALA A 39 -4.07 -1.66 6.25
C ALA A 39 -5.08 -1.12 5.23
N PHE A 40 -5.17 -1.68 4.02
CA PHE A 40 -6.14 -1.22 3.03
C PHE A 40 -7.59 -1.59 3.40
N ARG A 41 -7.80 -2.70 4.10
CA ARG A 41 -9.13 -3.10 4.58
C ARG A 41 -9.59 -2.22 5.76
N GLU A 42 -8.71 -1.96 6.72
CA GLU A 42 -8.94 -1.06 7.87
C GLU A 42 -9.37 0.34 7.41
N ASN A 43 -8.74 0.86 6.35
CA ASN A 43 -8.98 2.22 5.86
C ASN A 43 -10.01 2.31 4.72
N LYS A 44 -10.69 1.21 4.35
CA LYS A 44 -11.58 1.14 3.19
C LYS A 44 -12.73 2.16 3.21
N ASN A 45 -13.24 2.47 4.40
CA ASN A 45 -14.45 3.28 4.59
C ASN A 45 -14.15 4.74 4.98
N ILE A 46 -12.88 5.17 4.98
CA ILE A 46 -12.52 6.57 5.23
C ILE A 46 -13.09 7.43 4.10
N LYS A 47 -13.75 8.52 4.48
CA LYS A 47 -14.35 9.49 3.56
C LYS A 47 -13.64 10.85 3.54
N ASP A 48 -12.80 11.09 4.54
CA ASP A 48 -11.99 12.30 4.64
C ASP A 48 -10.91 12.30 3.55
N SER A 49 -10.98 13.27 2.66
CA SER A 49 -10.07 13.42 1.52
C SER A 49 -8.63 13.69 1.94
N GLU A 50 -8.41 14.48 3.00
CA GLU A 50 -7.07 14.79 3.49
C GLU A 50 -6.43 13.53 4.08
N LYS A 51 -7.21 12.77 4.85
CA LYS A 51 -6.73 11.52 5.43
C LYS A 51 -6.41 10.46 4.36
N ILE A 52 -7.23 10.39 3.30
CA ILE A 52 -6.96 9.50 2.16
C ILE A 52 -5.63 9.88 1.48
N GLU A 53 -5.40 11.17 1.27
CA GLU A 53 -4.16 11.65 0.63
C GLU A 53 -2.93 11.35 1.49
N GLU A 54 -2.99 11.58 2.80
CA GLU A 54 -1.94 11.23 3.76
C GLU A 54 -1.59 9.74 3.70
N LEU A 55 -2.61 8.88 3.76
CA LEU A 55 -2.44 7.43 3.70
C LEU A 55 -1.87 6.96 2.37
N LEU A 56 -2.23 7.61 1.26
CA LEU A 56 -1.68 7.30 -0.05
C LEU A 56 -0.22 7.71 -0.17
N ASN A 57 0.16 8.86 0.36
CA ASN A 57 1.56 9.29 0.37
C ASN A 57 2.41 8.35 1.24
N LYS A 58 1.89 7.92 2.39
CA LYS A 58 2.50 6.85 3.20
C LYS A 58 2.65 5.53 2.43
N ALA A 59 1.61 5.12 1.70
CA ALA A 59 1.64 3.90 0.90
C ALA A 59 2.65 3.98 -0.26
N LYS A 60 2.84 5.15 -0.89
CA LYS A 60 3.88 5.38 -1.91
C LYS A 60 5.29 5.28 -1.30
N ALA A 61 5.53 5.93 -0.16
CA ALA A 61 6.81 5.82 0.54
C ALA A 61 7.13 4.36 0.93
N ASN A 62 6.12 3.62 1.40
CA ASN A 62 6.28 2.19 1.70
C ASN A 62 6.61 1.35 0.45
N LEU A 63 6.05 1.69 -0.72
CA LEU A 63 6.38 1.00 -1.97
C LEU A 63 7.86 1.19 -2.31
N GLU A 64 8.39 2.40 -2.20
CA GLU A 64 9.81 2.69 -2.43
C GLU A 64 10.72 1.97 -1.42
N VAL A 65 10.28 1.81 -0.18
CA VAL A 65 11.00 1.00 0.81
C VAL A 65 11.02 -0.48 0.40
N ILE A 66 9.88 -1.04 0.03
CA ILE A 66 9.80 -2.45 -0.40
C ILE A 66 10.68 -2.67 -1.63
N GLN A 67 10.61 -1.79 -2.63
CA GLN A 67 11.42 -1.86 -3.86
C GLN A 67 12.93 -1.81 -3.61
N ARG A 68 13.38 -1.17 -2.53
CA ARG A 68 14.80 -1.15 -2.13
C ARG A 68 15.24 -2.42 -1.40
N GLN A 69 14.29 -3.21 -0.90
CA GLN A 69 14.55 -4.37 -0.02
C GLN A 69 14.30 -5.72 -0.71
N VAL A 70 13.73 -5.72 -1.93
CA VAL A 70 13.44 -6.92 -2.75
C VAL A 70 14.32 -6.98 -3.98
#